data_AF-A0A2M8Q7I5-F1
#
_entry.id   AF-A0A2M8Q7I5-F1
#
_cell.length_a   1.000
_cell.length_b   1.000
_cell.length_c   1.000
_cell.angle_alpha   90.00
_cell.angle_beta   90.00
_cell.angle_gamma   90.00
#
_symmetry.space_group_name_H-M   'P 1'
#
loop_
_entity.id
_entity.type
_entity.pdbx_description
1 polymer ?
#
loop_
_entity_poly.entity_id
_entity_poly.type
_entity_poly.pdbx_seq_one_letter_code
_entity_poly.pdbx_strand_id
1 'polypeptide(L)'
;MAREQVRILQEQDKNASNAAVVAIKNDTGEILAMVGSLDYNNREIDGQVNVALAERQPGSSFKPYVYLTALQKGMTPATMILDVPTAFPQADGTFYRPENYDRQYHGPVSLRNALARSYNIPAIRVMQQVGVAEALRTAHRMGINGLNRGLSFYGL
;
A
#
# COMPACT_ATOMS: atom_id res chain seq x y z
N MET A 1 -19.41 -7.85 -10.64
CA MET A 1 -17.96 -7.91 -10.37
C MET A 1 -17.63 -7.62 -8.90
N ALA A 2 -17.94 -6.45 -8.32
CA ALA A 2 -17.60 -6.16 -6.92
C ALA A 2 -18.35 -7.02 -5.88
N ARG A 3 -19.67 -7.22 -6.05
CA ARG A 3 -20.48 -8.12 -5.19
C ARG A 3 -19.97 -9.56 -5.21
N GLU A 4 -19.58 -10.04 -6.38
CA GLU A 4 -18.98 -11.37 -6.57
C GLU A 4 -17.68 -11.50 -5.78
N GLN A 5 -16.78 -10.53 -5.93
CA GLN A 5 -15.50 -10.55 -5.23
C GLN A 5 -15.66 -10.52 -3.71
N VAL A 6 -16.59 -9.69 -3.19
CA VAL A 6 -16.87 -9.65 -1.75
C VAL A 6 -17.42 -11.00 -1.26
N ARG A 7 -18.30 -11.65 -2.04
CA ARG A 7 -18.79 -13.00 -1.69
C ARG A 7 -17.66 -14.03 -1.65
N ILE A 8 -16.78 -14.05 -2.65
CA ILE A 8 -15.61 -14.94 -2.66
C ILE A 8 -14.72 -14.71 -1.44
N LEU A 9 -14.50 -13.45 -1.05
CA LEU A 9 -13.71 -13.11 0.13
C LEU A 9 -14.39 -13.59 1.42
N GLN A 10 -15.71 -13.47 1.53
CA GLN A 10 -16.48 -14.01 2.67
C GLN A 10 -16.40 -15.54 2.74
N GLU A 11 -16.51 -16.23 1.60
CA GLU A 11 -16.36 -17.69 1.50
C GLU A 11 -14.94 -18.16 1.92
N GLN A 12 -13.94 -17.29 1.76
CA GLN A 12 -12.55 -17.51 2.19
C GLN A 12 -12.27 -17.04 3.63
N ASP A 13 -13.34 -16.78 4.41
CA ASP A 13 -13.27 -16.30 5.79
C ASP A 13 -12.46 -14.99 5.92
N LYS A 14 -12.54 -14.13 4.90
CA LYS A 14 -12.01 -12.77 4.95
C LYS A 14 -13.13 -11.85 5.41
N ASN A 15 -12.82 -10.99 6.37
CA ASN A 15 -13.74 -10.01 6.92
C ASN A 15 -13.98 -8.81 5.96
N ALA A 16 -14.43 -9.11 4.74
CA ALA A 16 -14.79 -8.14 3.72
C ALA A 16 -16.31 -8.13 3.55
N SER A 17 -16.95 -6.99 3.77
CA SER A 17 -18.41 -6.84 3.72
C SER A 17 -18.88 -5.76 2.74
N ASN A 18 -17.99 -4.86 2.32
CA ASN A 18 -18.31 -3.72 1.47
C ASN A 18 -17.16 -3.46 0.48
N ALA A 19 -17.41 -2.63 -0.52
CA ALA A 19 -16.42 -2.23 -1.51
C ALA A 19 -16.75 -0.85 -2.09
N ALA A 20 -15.73 -0.14 -2.54
CA ALA A 20 -15.87 1.12 -3.25
C ALA A 20 -15.01 1.14 -4.51
N VAL A 21 -15.42 1.95 -5.48
CA VAL A 21 -14.72 2.16 -6.75
C VAL A 21 -14.77 3.64 -7.11
N VAL A 22 -13.64 4.18 -7.53
CA VAL A 22 -13.52 5.50 -8.15
C VAL A 22 -12.81 5.35 -9.48
N ALA A 23 -13.41 5.87 -10.55
CA ALA A 23 -12.79 5.96 -11.87
C ALA A 23 -12.58 7.43 -12.20
N ILE A 24 -11.34 7.78 -12.56
CA ILE A 24 -10.94 9.15 -12.87
C ILE A 24 -10.35 9.24 -14.27
N LYS A 25 -10.50 10.40 -14.88
CA LYS A 25 -9.81 10.76 -16.13
C LYS A 25 -8.47 11.41 -15.77
N ASN A 26 -7.37 10.71 -16.05
CA ASN A 26 -6.05 11.04 -15.51
C ASN A 26 -5.51 12.43 -15.91
N ASP A 27 -5.85 12.93 -17.10
CA ASP A 27 -5.36 14.20 -17.65
C ASP A 27 -5.99 15.44 -17.00
N THR A 28 -7.20 15.30 -16.48
CA THR A 28 -8.05 16.39 -15.99
C THR A 28 -8.43 16.23 -14.52
N GLY A 29 -8.34 15.01 -13.99
CA GLY A 29 -8.81 14.66 -12.65
C GLY A 29 -10.34 14.49 -12.54
N GLU A 30 -11.08 14.52 -13.65
CA GLU A 30 -12.53 14.34 -13.65
C GLU A 30 -12.93 12.99 -13.04
N ILE A 31 -13.89 12.99 -12.12
CA ILE A 31 -14.49 11.77 -11.59
C ILE A 31 -15.53 11.28 -12.61
N LEU A 32 -15.22 10.19 -13.30
CA LEU A 32 -16.11 9.57 -14.30
C LEU A 32 -17.17 8.69 -13.63
N ALA A 33 -16.80 8.03 -12.53
CA ALA A 33 -17.69 7.23 -11.73
C ALA A 33 -17.20 7.16 -10.28
N MET A 34 -18.12 7.17 -9.33
CA MET A 34 -17.85 6.91 -7.92
C MET A 34 -18.97 6.05 -7.34
N VAL A 35 -18.59 4.90 -6.78
CA VAL A 35 -19.48 3.99 -6.06
C VAL A 35 -18.89 3.85 -4.66
N GLY A 36 -19.61 4.36 -3.66
CA GLY A 36 -19.15 4.41 -2.28
C GLY A 36 -19.40 3.14 -1.47
N SER A 37 -20.36 2.31 -1.89
CA SER A 37 -20.71 1.06 -1.23
C SER A 37 -21.34 0.08 -2.23
N LEU A 38 -21.40 -1.21 -1.86
CA LEU A 38 -22.06 -2.22 -2.68
C LEU A 38 -23.58 -2.02 -2.77
N ASP A 39 -24.18 -1.54 -1.68
CA ASP A 39 -25.63 -1.38 -1.54
C ASP A 39 -25.95 -0.26 -0.56
N TYR A 40 -26.53 0.84 -1.05
CA TYR A 40 -26.85 2.01 -0.24
C TYR A 40 -27.86 1.71 0.89
N ASN A 41 -28.78 0.77 0.67
CA ASN A 41 -29.88 0.50 1.60
C ASN A 41 -29.53 -0.61 2.61
N ASN A 42 -28.40 -1.29 2.45
CA ASN A 42 -27.98 -2.35 3.37
C ASN A 42 -27.25 -1.76 4.58
N ARG A 43 -27.92 -1.78 5.74
CA ARG A 43 -27.36 -1.28 7.01
C ARG A 43 -26.28 -2.19 7.61
N GLU A 44 -26.27 -3.48 7.31
CA GLU A 44 -25.31 -4.44 7.87
C GLU A 44 -23.88 -4.21 7.37
N ILE A 45 -23.73 -3.53 6.23
CA ILE A 45 -22.44 -3.21 5.61
C ILE A 45 -22.09 -1.73 5.69
N ASP A 46 -22.85 -0.95 6.47
CA ASP A 46 -22.81 0.51 6.48
C ASP A 46 -23.02 1.11 5.09
N GLY A 47 -24.06 0.68 4.37
CA GLY A 47 -24.32 1.02 2.96
C GLY A 47 -24.34 2.51 2.64
N GLN A 48 -24.69 3.35 3.62
CA GLN A 48 -24.74 4.81 3.47
C GLN A 48 -23.39 5.50 3.69
N VAL A 49 -22.37 4.75 4.12
CA VAL A 49 -21.00 5.25 4.25
C VAL A 49 -20.30 5.16 2.89
N ASN A 50 -19.78 6.29 2.42
CA ASN A 50 -18.94 6.32 1.23
C ASN A 50 -17.53 5.84 1.56
N VAL A 51 -17.27 4.55 1.36
CA VAL A 51 -15.97 3.92 1.63
C VAL A 51 -14.86 4.51 0.75
N ALA A 52 -15.17 5.11 -0.40
CA ALA A 52 -14.18 5.77 -1.26
C ALA A 52 -13.52 7.00 -0.61
N LEU A 53 -14.20 7.60 0.39
CA LEU A 53 -13.71 8.78 1.11
C LEU A 53 -13.22 8.44 2.53
N ALA A 54 -13.38 7.19 2.96
CA ALA A 54 -13.02 6.76 4.30
C ALA A 54 -11.52 6.42 4.38
N GLU A 55 -10.85 6.88 5.44
CA GLU A 55 -9.46 6.51 5.68
C GLU A 55 -9.32 5.01 5.95
N ARG A 56 -8.42 4.36 5.18
CA ARG A 56 -8.08 2.94 5.32
C ARG A 56 -6.59 2.76 5.14
N GLN A 57 -6.05 1.69 5.71
CA GLN A 57 -4.65 1.33 5.47
C GLN A 57 -4.46 0.93 3.99
N PRO A 58 -3.54 1.56 3.25
CA PRO A 58 -3.34 1.28 1.82
C PRO A 58 -2.66 -0.07 1.57
N GLY A 59 -1.99 -0.64 2.57
CA GLY A 59 -1.17 -1.84 2.42
C GLY A 59 -0.10 -1.66 1.33
N SER A 60 0.10 -2.69 0.51
CA SER A 60 1.13 -2.68 -0.55
C SER A 60 0.92 -1.59 -1.61
N SER A 61 -0.28 -1.01 -1.73
CA SER A 61 -0.51 0.12 -2.65
C SER A 61 0.26 1.39 -2.27
N PHE A 62 0.89 1.42 -1.08
CA PHE A 62 1.81 2.50 -0.69
C PHE A 62 3.22 2.37 -1.27
N LYS A 63 3.64 1.18 -1.70
CA LYS A 63 5.00 0.93 -2.22
C LYS A 63 5.40 1.87 -3.36
N PRO A 64 4.54 2.22 -4.35
CA PRO A 64 4.91 3.17 -5.39
C PRO A 64 5.52 4.49 -4.88
N TYR A 65 5.05 5.05 -3.76
CA TYR A 65 5.61 6.29 -3.19
C TYR A 65 7.03 6.09 -2.65
N VAL A 66 7.30 4.93 -2.03
CA VAL A 66 8.62 4.54 -1.53
C VAL A 66 9.61 4.39 -2.69
N TYR A 67 9.20 3.67 -3.74
CA TYR A 67 10.05 3.40 -4.89
C TYR A 67 10.25 4.65 -5.76
N LEU A 68 9.23 5.51 -5.90
CA LEU A 68 9.39 6.80 -6.56
C LEU A 68 10.41 7.67 -5.82
N THR A 69 10.35 7.71 -4.49
CA THR A 69 11.34 8.42 -3.67
C THR A 69 12.76 7.87 -3.91
N ALA A 70 12.90 6.56 -4.04
CA ALA A 70 14.17 5.91 -4.34
C ALA A 70 14.73 6.32 -5.70
N LEU A 71 13.87 6.35 -6.73
CA LEU A 71 14.22 6.82 -8.07
C LEU A 71 14.64 8.29 -8.07
N GLN A 72 13.92 9.15 -7.34
CA GLN A 72 14.27 10.56 -7.18
C GLN A 72 15.62 10.77 -6.47
N LYS A 73 16.03 9.81 -5.65
CA LYS A 73 17.34 9.79 -4.96
C LYS A 73 18.45 9.09 -5.75
N GLY A 74 18.23 8.78 -7.02
CA GLY A 74 19.26 8.25 -7.92
C GLY A 74 19.34 6.73 -7.97
N MET A 75 18.47 5.99 -7.29
CA MET A 75 18.32 4.56 -7.60
C MET A 75 17.75 4.41 -9.01
N THR A 76 18.09 3.31 -9.66
CA THR A 76 17.60 2.99 -11.00
C THR A 76 16.72 1.76 -10.94
N PRO A 77 15.89 1.50 -11.97
CA PRO A 77 15.18 0.24 -12.10
C PRO A 77 16.08 -1.00 -12.06
N ALA A 78 17.39 -0.87 -12.28
CA ALA A 78 18.37 -1.95 -12.23
C ALA A 78 19.11 -2.05 -10.88
N THR A 79 18.90 -1.11 -9.95
CA THR A 79 19.49 -1.18 -8.61
C THR A 79 19.07 -2.48 -7.92
N MET A 80 20.04 -3.22 -7.39
CA MET A 80 19.80 -4.50 -6.73
C MET A 80 19.46 -4.29 -5.26
N ILE A 81 18.39 -4.94 -4.80
CA ILE A 81 17.91 -4.94 -3.41
C ILE A 81 17.85 -6.39 -2.93
N LEU A 82 18.24 -6.63 -1.68
CA LEU A 82 18.24 -7.98 -1.11
C LEU A 82 16.86 -8.39 -0.62
N ASP A 83 16.36 -9.51 -1.13
CA ASP A 83 15.21 -10.24 -0.66
C ASP A 83 15.64 -11.53 0.06
N VAL A 84 16.01 -11.38 1.33
CA VAL A 84 16.57 -12.44 2.18
C VAL A 84 15.92 -12.38 3.57
N PRO A 85 15.93 -13.47 4.37
CA PRO A 85 15.40 -13.44 5.74
C PRO A 85 15.99 -12.25 6.51
N THR A 86 15.13 -11.34 6.94
CA THR A 86 15.56 -10.08 7.57
C THR A 86 14.66 -9.77 8.75
N ALA A 87 15.29 -9.48 9.89
CA ALA A 87 14.63 -8.93 11.06
C ALA A 87 14.87 -7.41 11.08
N PHE A 88 13.81 -6.63 11.01
CA PHE A 88 13.86 -5.17 11.06
C PHE A 88 13.58 -4.72 12.50
N PRO A 89 14.46 -3.93 13.13
CA PRO A 89 14.22 -3.43 14.48
C PRO A 89 13.04 -2.46 14.49
N GLN A 90 12.25 -2.49 15.56
CA GLN A 90 11.13 -1.59 15.80
C GLN A 90 11.39 -0.65 16.98
N ALA A 91 10.67 0.47 17.03
CA ALA A 91 10.81 1.47 18.09
C ALA A 91 10.52 0.93 19.51
N ASP A 92 9.72 -0.14 19.64
CA ASP A 92 9.39 -0.79 20.92
C ASP A 92 10.44 -1.84 21.35
N GLY A 93 11.56 -1.96 20.62
CA GLY A 93 12.63 -2.92 20.87
C GLY A 93 12.37 -4.33 20.34
N THR A 94 11.21 -4.57 19.70
CA THR A 94 10.93 -5.83 19.04
C THR A 94 11.51 -5.87 17.62
N PHE A 95 11.38 -7.03 16.96
CA PHE A 95 11.84 -7.23 15.60
C PHE A 95 10.69 -7.66 14.70
N TYR A 96 10.45 -6.88 13.66
CA TYR A 96 9.52 -7.23 12.60
C TYR A 96 10.20 -8.15 11.57
N ARG A 97 9.61 -9.33 11.34
CA ARG A 97 10.08 -10.33 10.37
C ARG A 97 9.03 -10.51 9.27
N PRO A 98 9.02 -9.64 8.25
CA PRO A 98 8.05 -9.73 7.17
C PRO A 98 8.30 -10.94 6.28
N GLU A 99 7.22 -11.51 5.76
CA GLU A 99 7.26 -12.53 4.70
C GLU A 99 6.75 -11.94 3.38
N ASN A 100 7.24 -12.46 2.26
CA ASN A 100 6.64 -12.21 0.95
C ASN A 100 5.34 -13.01 0.82
N TYR A 101 4.46 -12.59 -0.09
CA TYR A 101 3.16 -13.25 -0.32
C TYR A 101 3.32 -14.72 -0.76
N ASP A 102 4.43 -15.04 -1.42
CA ASP A 102 4.79 -16.38 -1.89
C ASP A 102 5.58 -17.20 -0.87
N ARG A 103 5.89 -16.60 0.30
CA ARG A 103 6.72 -17.19 1.37
C ARG A 103 8.10 -17.65 0.92
N GLN A 104 8.64 -17.02 -0.14
CA GLN A 104 9.97 -17.31 -0.66
C GLN A 104 10.91 -16.09 -0.53
N TYR A 105 12.21 -16.38 -0.60
CA TYR A 105 13.29 -15.41 -0.64
C TYR A 105 14.02 -15.52 -1.97
N HIS A 106 14.15 -14.40 -2.68
CA HIS A 106 14.64 -14.38 -4.05
C HIS A 106 16.10 -13.91 -4.17
N GLY A 107 16.77 -13.65 -3.04
CA GLY A 107 18.13 -13.14 -3.02
C GLY A 107 18.20 -11.72 -3.60
N PRO A 108 19.25 -11.36 -4.37
CA PRO A 108 19.31 -10.07 -5.04
C PRO A 108 18.21 -9.95 -6.12
N VAL A 109 17.33 -8.98 -5.97
CA VAL A 109 16.30 -8.63 -6.96
C VAL A 109 16.46 -7.18 -7.42
N SER A 110 16.21 -6.90 -8.70
CA SER A 110 16.23 -5.52 -9.19
C SER A 110 15.06 -4.72 -8.61
N LEU A 111 15.24 -3.40 -8.46
CA LEU A 111 14.23 -2.46 -7.97
C LEU A 111 12.91 -2.60 -8.74
N ARG A 112 12.99 -2.75 -10.08
CA ARG A 112 11.80 -2.97 -10.93
C ARG A 112 11.07 -4.27 -10.61
N ASN A 113 11.80 -5.36 -10.39
CA ASN A 113 11.20 -6.67 -10.12
C ASN A 113 10.60 -6.71 -8.71
N ALA A 114 11.28 -6.09 -7.74
CA ALA A 114 10.80 -5.95 -6.38
C ALA A 114 9.46 -5.19 -6.31
N LEU A 115 9.33 -4.08 -7.06
CA LEU A 115 8.06 -3.35 -7.15
C LEU A 115 7.01 -4.14 -7.92
N ALA A 116 7.35 -4.69 -9.08
CA ALA A 116 6.40 -5.42 -9.94
C ALA A 116 5.77 -6.63 -9.25
N ARG A 117 6.54 -7.33 -8.41
CA ARG A 117 6.06 -8.47 -7.62
C ARG A 117 5.58 -8.10 -6.23
N SER A 118 5.64 -6.81 -5.87
CA SER A 118 5.25 -6.31 -4.56
C SER A 118 5.90 -7.11 -3.42
N TYR A 119 7.21 -7.37 -3.51
CA TYR A 119 7.92 -8.03 -2.41
C TYR A 119 7.99 -7.10 -1.19
N ASN A 120 7.82 -7.67 0.00
CA ASN A 120 7.72 -6.93 1.26
C ASN A 120 9.11 -6.56 1.80
N ILE A 121 10.03 -7.52 1.82
CA ILE A 121 11.38 -7.30 2.37
C ILE A 121 12.15 -6.24 1.57
N PRO A 122 12.22 -6.28 0.22
CA PRO A 122 12.83 -5.21 -0.55
C PRO A 122 12.17 -3.85 -0.33
N ALA A 123 10.83 -3.80 -0.23
CA ALA A 123 10.13 -2.54 -0.01
C ALA A 123 10.53 -1.87 1.32
N ILE A 124 10.70 -2.65 2.39
CA ILE A 124 11.14 -2.13 3.69
C ILE A 124 12.60 -1.70 3.63
N ARG A 125 13.47 -2.45 2.94
CA ARG A 125 14.87 -2.03 2.73
C ARG A 125 14.98 -0.72 1.96
N VAL A 126 14.20 -0.57 0.89
CA VAL A 126 14.14 0.68 0.13
C VAL A 126 13.61 1.81 1.03
N MET A 127 12.56 1.55 1.83
CA MET A 127 12.05 2.52 2.80
C MET A 127 13.13 2.99 3.79
N GLN A 128 13.93 2.08 4.34
CA GLN A 128 15.04 2.43 5.23
C GLN A 128 16.12 3.26 4.53
N GLN A 129 16.42 2.97 3.27
CA GLN A 129 17.41 3.71 2.48
C GLN A 129 16.93 5.12 2.10
N VAL A 130 15.65 5.28 1.77
CA VAL A 130 15.10 6.59 1.38
C VAL A 130 14.66 7.42 2.59
N GLY A 131 14.29 6.77 3.69
CA GLY A 131 13.75 7.39 4.90
C GLY A 131 12.23 7.58 4.85
N VAL A 132 11.55 7.27 5.96
CA VAL A 132 10.09 7.39 6.11
C VAL A 132 9.60 8.81 5.82
N ALA A 133 10.31 9.82 6.34
CA ALA A 133 9.96 11.23 6.12
C ALA A 133 9.93 11.58 4.63
N GLU A 134 10.89 11.09 3.85
CA GLU A 134 10.96 11.37 2.40
C GLU A 134 9.86 10.67 1.63
N ALA A 135 9.58 9.41 1.97
CA ALA A 135 8.47 8.67 1.37
C ALA A 135 7.13 9.35 1.66
N LEU A 136 6.91 9.84 2.88
CA LEU A 136 5.72 10.62 3.24
C LEU A 136 5.67 11.94 2.48
N ARG A 137 6.78 12.68 2.38
CA ARG A 137 6.83 13.91 1.56
C ARG A 137 6.47 13.64 0.10
N THR A 138 6.94 12.54 -0.47
CA THR A 138 6.57 12.12 -1.83
C THR A 138 5.07 11.80 -1.93
N ALA A 139 4.52 11.06 -0.97
CA ALA A 139 3.09 10.75 -0.92
C ALA A 139 2.21 12.02 -0.85
N HIS A 140 2.58 12.99 0.00
CA HIS A 140 1.91 14.29 0.09
C HIS A 140 1.96 15.08 -1.22
N ARG A 141 3.13 15.14 -1.89
CA ARG A 141 3.26 15.77 -3.21
C ARG A 141 2.38 15.10 -4.27
N MET A 142 2.05 13.82 -4.10
CA MET A 142 1.15 13.06 -4.98
C MET A 142 -0.32 13.12 -4.54
N GLY A 143 -0.67 13.95 -3.56
CA GLY A 143 -2.06 14.16 -3.12
C GLY A 143 -2.53 13.27 -1.98
N ILE A 144 -1.66 12.41 -1.41
CA ILE A 144 -2.01 11.59 -0.25
C ILE A 144 -1.82 12.42 1.03
N ASN A 145 -2.89 13.07 1.48
CA ASN A 145 -2.87 14.02 2.60
C ASN A 145 -3.53 13.52 3.89
N GLY A 146 -3.82 12.23 4.00
CA GLY A 146 -4.32 11.60 5.24
C GLY A 146 -3.21 11.13 6.19
N LEU A 147 -1.94 11.16 5.76
CA LEU A 147 -0.80 10.63 6.53
C LEU A 147 -0.17 11.69 7.44
N ASN A 148 -0.95 12.23 8.37
CA ASN A 148 -0.58 13.43 9.14
C ASN A 148 -0.18 13.16 10.60
N ARG A 149 -0.17 11.89 11.03
CA ARG A 149 0.30 11.52 12.36
C ARG A 149 1.83 11.55 12.32
N GLY A 150 2.50 12.25 13.23
CA GLY A 150 3.96 12.51 13.13
C GLY A 150 4.82 11.25 12.94
N LEU A 151 6.12 11.42 12.64
CA LEU A 151 7.04 10.30 12.34
C LEU A 151 7.11 9.23 13.43
N SER A 152 6.79 9.55 14.69
CA SER A 152 6.69 8.56 15.78
C SER A 152 5.57 7.54 15.58
N PHE A 153 4.56 7.85 14.75
CA PHE A 153 3.45 6.95 14.44
C PHE A 153 3.72 6.10 13.18
N TYR A 154 4.42 6.65 12.19
CA TYR A 154 4.71 5.96 10.91
C TYR A 154 6.13 5.37 10.83
N GLY A 155 6.97 5.60 11.85
CA GLY A 155 8.34 5.09 11.93
C GLY A 155 8.38 3.57 12.01
N LEU A 156 9.49 2.99 11.55
CA LEU A 156 9.77 1.56 11.65
C LEU A 156 10.15 1.17 13.08
#